data_AF-A0AAE1JBD4-F1
#
_entry.id   AF-A0AAE1JBD4-F1
#
_cell.length_a   1.000
_cell.length_b   1.000
_cell.length_c   1.000
_cell.angle_alpha   90.00
_cell.angle_beta   90.00
_cell.angle_gamma   90.00
#
_symmetry.space_group_name_H-M   'P 1'
#
loop_
_entity.id
_entity.type
_entity.pdbx_description
1 polymer ?
#
loop_
_entity_poly.entity_id
_entity_poly.type
_entity_poly.pdbx_seq_one_letter_code
_entity_poly.pdbx_strand_id
1 'polypeptide(L)'
;MVLVAKLCHGNEADVDKDGDEKFVPPLNFAMVDNDIFRAEFPDSANFGFLKSLRLRSVICLCLETYPEATFEFLKANGIRLYQFGFDAFKFCIVSGLNCHH
;
A
#
# COMPACT_ATOMS: atom_id res chain seq x y z
N MET A 1 -0.12 6.76 5.80
CA MET A 1 -0.42 5.32 6.00
C MET A 1 -0.85 4.73 4.67
N VAL A 2 -0.14 3.70 4.21
CA VAL A 2 -0.46 2.97 2.99
C VAL A 2 -1.09 1.63 3.42
N LEU A 3 -2.30 1.36 2.95
CA LEU A 3 -2.92 0.04 3.08
C LEU A 3 -2.55 -0.77 1.85
N VAL A 4 -1.76 -1.82 2.06
CA VAL A 4 -1.32 -2.73 1.01
C VAL A 4 -2.25 -3.95 1.03
N ALA A 5 -3.10 -4.08 0.01
CA ALA A 5 -4.13 -5.11 -0.01
C ALA A 5 -3.89 -6.10 -1.15
N LYS A 6 -3.71 -7.38 -0.80
CA LYS A 6 -3.78 -8.50 -1.71
C LYS A 6 -5.23 -8.98 -1.72
N LEU A 7 -6.03 -8.50 -2.67
CA LEU A 7 -7.37 -9.08 -2.88
C LEU A 7 -7.17 -10.52 -3.36
N CYS A 8 -7.66 -11.51 -2.62
CA CYS A 8 -7.50 -12.93 -2.97
C CYS A 8 -8.32 -13.32 -4.21
N HIS A 9 -7.73 -14.15 -5.08
CA HIS A 9 -8.45 -15.18 -5.82
C HIS A 9 -7.48 -16.35 -5.81
N GLY A 10 -7.91 -17.45 -5.20
CA GLY A 10 -7.07 -18.63 -5.02
C GLY A 10 -6.50 -19.09 -6.35
N ASN A 11 -5.18 -19.15 -6.44
CA ASN A 11 -4.49 -20.37 -6.84
C ASN A 11 -3.02 -20.34 -6.38
N GLU A 12 -2.52 -21.55 -6.22
CA GLU A 12 -1.31 -22.06 -5.57
C GLU A 12 0.03 -21.31 -5.76
N ALA A 13 0.90 -21.61 -4.80
CA ALA A 13 2.30 -21.25 -4.68
C ALA A 13 3.14 -21.41 -5.94
N ASP A 14 4.01 -20.42 -6.17
CA ASP A 14 5.24 -20.65 -6.92
C ASP A 14 6.36 -20.17 -6.00
N VAL A 15 7.03 -21.11 -5.33
CA VAL A 15 8.10 -20.84 -4.38
C VAL A 15 9.35 -20.54 -5.21
N ASP A 16 9.59 -19.25 -5.46
CA ASP A 16 10.80 -18.83 -6.14
C ASP A 16 11.98 -18.96 -5.17
N LYS A 17 12.95 -19.79 -5.54
CA LYS A 17 14.19 -20.00 -4.81
C LYS A 17 15.21 -18.98 -5.33
N ASP A 18 15.34 -17.84 -4.67
CA ASP A 18 16.47 -16.93 -4.92
C ASP A 18 17.26 -16.70 -3.63
N GLY A 19 18.56 -16.99 -3.71
CA GLY A 19 19.49 -16.90 -2.60
C GLY A 19 19.82 -15.44 -2.27
N ASP A 20 19.91 -15.14 -0.98
CA ASP A 20 20.45 -13.89 -0.43
C ASP A 20 19.79 -12.56 -0.88
N GLU A 21 18.60 -12.58 -1.49
CA GLU A 21 17.80 -11.36 -1.64
C GLU A 21 17.27 -10.91 -0.27
N LYS A 22 17.84 -9.82 0.27
CA LYS A 22 17.44 -9.27 1.56
C LYS A 22 16.06 -8.63 1.45
N PHE A 23 15.04 -9.36 1.86
CA PHE A 23 13.66 -8.87 1.94
C PHE A 23 13.50 -7.91 3.13
N VAL A 24 13.61 -6.61 2.87
CA VAL A 24 13.41 -5.57 3.90
C VAL A 24 11.95 -5.11 3.87
N PRO A 25 11.14 -5.40 4.91
CA PRO A 25 9.78 -4.89 4.99
C PRO A 25 9.79 -3.36 5.10
N PRO A 26 8.78 -2.67 4.54
CA PRO A 26 8.63 -1.23 4.77
C PRO A 26 8.45 -0.90 6.26
N LEU A 27 8.68 0.36 6.62
CA LEU A 27 8.44 0.82 7.98
C LEU A 27 6.95 0.65 8.35
N ASN A 28 6.68 0.35 9.63
CA ASN A 28 5.35 0.03 10.17
C ASN A 28 4.57 -1.05 9.40
N PHE A 29 5.27 -1.97 8.72
CA PHE A 29 4.65 -3.10 8.05
C PHE A 29 4.00 -4.06 9.06
N ALA A 30 2.70 -4.27 8.95
CA ALA A 30 1.96 -5.24 9.76
C ALA A 30 0.78 -5.82 8.99
N MET A 31 0.44 -7.08 9.27
CA MET A 31 -0.81 -7.68 8.80
C MET A 31 -1.98 -7.07 9.60
N VAL A 32 -3.01 -6.63 8.90
CA VAL A 32 -4.27 -6.12 9.48
C VAL A 32 -5.32 -7.23 9.48
N ASP A 33 -5.42 -7.95 8.37
CA ASP A 33 -6.30 -9.10 8.15
C ASP A 33 -5.66 -10.03 7.11
N ASN A 34 -6.29 -11.17 6.82
CA ASN A 34 -5.86 -12.08 5.77
C ASN A 34 -5.71 -11.33 4.45
N ASP A 35 -4.48 -11.36 3.92
CA ASP A 35 -4.08 -10.68 2.70
C ASP A 35 -4.21 -9.14 2.71
N ILE A 36 -4.43 -8.54 3.88
CA ILE A 36 -4.47 -7.09 4.06
C ILE A 36 -3.33 -6.67 5.00
N PHE A 37 -2.47 -5.80 4.51
CA PHE A 37 -1.32 -5.28 5.23
C PHE A 37 -1.42 -3.76 5.34
N ARG A 38 -0.80 -3.20 6.37
CA ARG A 38 -0.54 -1.77 6.51
C ARG A 38 0.96 -1.54 6.49
N ALA A 39 1.38 -0.41 5.96
CA ALA A 39 2.78 0.01 5.92
C ALA A 39 2.88 1.53 5.84
N GLU A 40 4.10 2.05 6.02
CA GLU A 40 4.46 3.37 5.53
C GLU A 40 4.75 3.34 4.02
N PHE A 41 5.15 4.49 3.47
CA PHE A 41 5.53 4.56 2.07
C PHE A 41 6.77 3.71 1.82
N PRO A 42 6.70 2.74 0.89
CA PRO A 42 7.85 1.93 0.56
C PRO A 42 8.82 2.70 -0.33
N ASP A 43 10.10 2.46 -0.11
CA ASP A 43 11.20 2.92 -0.96
C ASP A 43 11.78 1.74 -1.76
N SER A 44 12.81 2.03 -2.57
CA SER A 44 13.44 1.03 -3.44
C SER A 44 14.03 -0.17 -2.67
N ALA A 45 14.43 0.01 -1.42
CA ALA A 45 14.93 -1.07 -0.58
C ALA A 45 13.83 -2.09 -0.21
N ASN A 46 12.55 -1.69 -0.27
CA ASN A 46 11.43 -2.57 0.05
C ASN A 46 10.86 -3.32 -1.16
N PHE A 47 11.28 -3.01 -2.38
CA PHE A 47 10.66 -3.54 -3.60
C PHE A 47 10.75 -5.06 -3.71
N GLY A 48 11.87 -5.66 -3.29
CA GLY A 48 11.99 -7.12 -3.21
C GLY A 48 10.94 -7.73 -2.30
N PHE A 49 10.71 -7.13 -1.13
CA PHE A 49 9.69 -7.59 -0.18
C PHE A 49 8.27 -7.40 -0.73
N LEU A 50 7.97 -6.29 -1.40
CA LEU A 50 6.65 -6.08 -2.01
C LEU A 50 6.37 -7.07 -3.16
N LYS A 51 7.41 -7.44 -3.91
CA LYS A 51 7.31 -8.43 -4.99
C LYS A 51 7.01 -9.81 -4.42
N SER A 52 7.64 -10.21 -3.32
CA SER A 52 7.39 -11.51 -2.69
C SER A 52 5.97 -11.65 -2.15
N LEU A 53 5.33 -10.54 -1.75
CA LEU A 53 3.92 -10.52 -1.32
C LEU A 53 2.94 -10.80 -2.47
N ARG A 54 3.34 -10.64 -3.74
CA ARG A 54 2.48 -10.80 -4.93
C ARG A 54 1.20 -9.97 -4.84
N LEU A 55 1.39 -8.68 -4.59
CA LEU A 55 0.31 -7.72 -4.44
C LEU A 55 -0.44 -7.54 -5.76
N ARG A 56 -1.76 -7.32 -5.69
CA ARG A 56 -2.56 -6.88 -6.84
C ARG A 56 -2.95 -5.42 -6.78
N SER A 57 -3.01 -4.88 -5.57
CA SER A 57 -3.48 -3.52 -5.33
C SER A 57 -2.77 -2.88 -4.14
N VAL A 58 -2.59 -1.57 -4.21
CA VAL A 58 -2.13 -0.73 -3.12
C VAL A 58 -3.13 0.41 -2.96
N ILE A 59 -3.55 0.65 -1.72
CA ILE A 59 -4.45 1.74 -1.35
C ILE A 59 -3.64 2.78 -0.59
N CYS A 60 -3.50 3.96 -1.18
CA CYS A 60 -2.87 5.10 -0.53
C CYS A 60 -3.97 6.05 -0.01
N LEU A 61 -3.96 6.34 1.29
CA LEU A 61 -4.90 7.29 1.91
C LEU A 61 -4.31 8.70 2.09
N CYS A 62 -3.11 8.94 1.56
CA CYS A 62 -2.42 10.21 1.69
C CYS A 62 -2.76 11.17 0.53
N LEU A 63 -2.79 12.47 0.85
CA LEU A 63 -2.91 13.57 -0.12
C LEU A 63 -1.60 13.85 -0.88
N GLU A 64 -0.49 13.29 -0.43
CA GLU A 64 0.83 13.49 -1.04
C GLU A 64 0.97 12.70 -2.33
N THR A 65 1.64 13.30 -3.31
CA THR A 65 1.98 12.65 -4.58
C THR A 65 2.85 11.43 -4.31
N TYR A 66 2.46 10.29 -4.88
CA TYR A 66 3.22 9.05 -4.77
C TYR A 66 4.59 9.20 -5.46
N PRO A 67 5.72 8.78 -4.84
CA PRO A 67 7.04 8.87 -5.45
C PRO A 67 7.09 8.15 -6.81
N GLU A 68 7.70 8.78 -7.81
CA GLU A 68 7.74 8.27 -9.19
C GLU A 68 8.37 6.87 -9.28
N ALA A 69 9.47 6.64 -8.57
CA ALA A 69 10.14 5.33 -8.53
C ALA A 69 9.22 4.21 -8.03
N THR A 70 8.44 4.48 -6.98
CA THR A 70 7.50 3.51 -6.43
C THR A 70 6.30 3.33 -7.36
N PHE A 71 5.82 4.40 -8.00
CA PHE A 71 4.74 4.32 -8.98
C PHE A 71 5.12 3.46 -10.19
N GLU A 72 6.31 3.67 -10.75
CA GLU A 72 6.82 2.87 -11.87
C GLU A 72 7.05 1.41 -11.46
N PHE A 73 7.51 1.15 -10.24
CA PHE A 73 7.58 -0.21 -9.71
C PHE A 73 6.20 -0.89 -9.65
N LEU A 74 5.18 -0.21 -9.12
CA LEU A 74 3.82 -0.75 -9.05
C LEU A 74 3.29 -1.07 -10.45
N LYS A 75 3.47 -0.13 -11.39
CA LYS A 75 3.05 -0.28 -12.79
C LYS A 75 3.77 -1.44 -13.50
N ALA A 76 5.07 -1.56 -13.32
CA ALA A 76 5.88 -2.64 -13.91
C ALA A 76 5.49 -4.04 -13.38
N ASN A 77 5.02 -4.11 -12.13
CA ASN A 77 4.56 -5.36 -11.51
C ASN A 77 3.04 -5.59 -11.65
N GLY A 78 2.33 -4.75 -12.41
CA GLY A 78 0.88 -4.89 -12.61
C GLY A 78 0.04 -4.62 -11.36
N ILE A 79 0.60 -3.91 -10.38
CA ILE A 79 -0.05 -3.57 -9.12
C ILE A 79 -0.87 -2.29 -9.30
N ARG A 80 -2.17 -2.35 -9.00
CA ARG A 80 -3.08 -1.21 -9.15
C ARG A 80 -2.99 -0.28 -7.93
N LEU A 81 -2.60 0.97 -8.16
CA LEU A 81 -2.63 2.01 -7.13
C LEU A 81 -4.02 2.68 -7.09
N TYR A 82 -4.67 2.62 -5.93
CA TYR A 82 -5.88 3.38 -5.61
C TYR A 82 -5.51 4.48 -4.60
N GLN A 83 -5.56 5.74 -5.04
CA GLN A 83 -5.31 6.86 -4.15
C GLN A 83 -6.63 7.51 -3.73
N PHE A 84 -6.94 7.44 -2.45
CA PHE A 84 -8.02 8.19 -1.84
C PHE A 84 -7.38 9.34 -1.07
N GLY A 85 -7.31 10.51 -1.70
CA GLY A 85 -6.99 11.73 -0.99
C GLY A 85 -8.15 12.03 -0.04
N PHE A 86 -8.03 11.64 1.23
CA PHE A 86 -8.94 12.18 2.23
C PHE A 86 -8.53 13.63 2.44
N ASP A 87 -9.24 14.53 1.77
CA ASP A 87 -9.21 15.94 2.12
C ASP A 87 -9.71 16.01 3.56
N ALA A 88 -8.79 16.04 4.52
CA ALA A 88 -9.11 16.01 5.95
C ALA A 88 -10.07 17.17 6.33
N PHE A 89 -10.15 18.21 5.48
CA PHE A 89 -11.12 19.30 5.62
C PHE A 89 -12.55 18.93 5.21
N LYS A 90 -12.76 17.91 4.36
CA LYS A 90 -14.12 17.49 3.98
C LYS A 90 -14.83 16.65 5.05
N PHE A 91 -14.10 15.96 5.92
CA PHE A 91 -14.72 15.22 7.03
C PHE A 91 -15.31 16.16 8.10
N CYS A 92 -14.73 17.35 8.24
CA CYS A 92 -15.27 18.39 9.13
C CYS A 92 -16.58 19.00 8.58
N ILE A 93 -16.76 19.04 7.25
CA ILE A 93 -17.94 19.68 6.62
C ILE A 93 -19.17 18.75 6.55
N VAL A 94 -19.00 17.42 6.60
CA VAL A 94 -20.12 16.46 6.55
C VAL A 94 -20.63 16.09 7.96
N SER A 95 -19.94 16.53 9.01
CA SER A 95 -20.42 16.47 10.40
C SER A 95 -21.00 17.84 10.75
N GLY A 96 -22.27 18.08 10.40
CA GLY A 96 -22.98 19.33 10.71
C GLY A 96 -23.11 19.61 12.21
N LEU A 97 -22.02 20.03 12.85
CA LEU A 97 -22.00 20.55 14.21
C LEU A 97 -21.77 22.06 14.14
N ASN A 98 -22.85 22.77 14.39
CA ASN A 98 -22.92 24.21 14.64
C ASN A 98 -21.76 24.69 15.51
N CYS A 99 -20.84 25.46 14.92
CA CYS A 99 -20.00 26.38 15.68
C CYS A 99 -20.81 27.66 15.89
N HIS A 100 -21.58 27.71 16.98
CA HIS A 100 -22.19 28.94 17.48
C HIS A 100 -21.07 29.83 18.08
N HIS A 101 -21.01 31.08 17.64
CA HIS A 101 -20.37 32.19 18.38
C HIS A 101 -21.28 32.65 19.52
#